data_AF-A0A7R9I6I9-F1
#
_entry.id   AF-A0A7R9I6I9-F1
#
_cell.length_a   1.000
_cell.length_b   1.000
_cell.length_c   1.000
_cell.angle_alpha   90.00
_cell.angle_beta   90.00
_cell.angle_gamma   90.00
#
_symmetry.space_group_name_H-M   'P 1'
#
loop_
_entity.id
_entity.type
_entity.pdbx_description
1 polymer ?
#
loop_
_entity_poly.entity_id
_entity_poly.type
_entity_poly.pdbx_seq_one_letter_code
_entity_poly.pdbx_strand_id
1 'polypeptide(L)'
;MANEAPVTTKYDPGVNQDELIMQQQRQIEKEISDSIDLVGDMEPISSLEGEYASDEIFHQKVQDLSRKYKSMRRTRPDGNCFFRGFSYAYLEYLLKNKEEYKRFYELASKSKDDLVTMGFPKFTVEDFHDTFMEVVKKVGESSDNFSQPELHDLFNQQSYSDYVVVYLRLITSGQLQRDSEFYQNFIDGKRTVLEFCHQEVEPMYKESDHIHIIALSTALNVGIRVRYMDRGESSEVIAHDFPEGSTSAVHLLYRPGHYDILYP
;
A
#
# COMPACT_ATOMS: atom_id res chain seq x y z
N MET A 1 28.84 -28.52 31.70
CA MET A 1 29.36 -28.56 30.32
C MET A 1 28.48 -29.51 29.53
N ALA A 2 27.47 -28.99 28.85
CA ALA A 2 26.67 -29.75 27.88
C ALA A 2 27.03 -29.19 26.50
N ASN A 3 27.61 -30.05 25.66
CA ASN A 3 27.96 -29.73 24.28
C ASN A 3 26.69 -29.60 23.45
N GLU A 4 26.35 -28.39 23.02
CA GLU A 4 25.43 -28.19 21.91
C GLU A 4 26.21 -28.40 20.61
N ALA A 5 25.81 -29.43 19.85
CA ALA A 5 26.34 -29.70 18.53
C ALA A 5 25.78 -28.64 17.55
N PRO A 6 26.59 -28.16 16.57
CA PRO A 6 26.11 -27.17 15.61
C PRO A 6 25.08 -27.81 14.67
N VAL A 7 23.92 -27.16 14.54
CA VAL A 7 22.90 -27.51 13.54
C VAL A 7 23.46 -27.19 12.15
N THR A 8 24.08 -28.18 11.52
CA THR A 8 24.42 -28.12 10.10
C THR A 8 23.16 -28.42 9.30
N THR A 9 22.52 -27.40 8.72
CA THR A 9 21.54 -27.57 7.64
C THR A 9 22.26 -28.18 6.44
N LYS A 10 22.19 -29.51 6.33
CA LYS A 10 22.75 -30.26 5.19
C LYS A 10 21.92 -29.94 3.95
N TYR A 11 22.57 -29.40 2.93
CA TYR A 11 22.06 -29.33 1.56
C TYR A 11 21.71 -30.76 1.10
N ASP A 12 20.42 -31.05 0.89
CA ASP A 12 19.93 -32.31 0.35
C ASP A 12 19.60 -32.13 -1.14
N PRO A 13 20.43 -32.65 -2.07
CA PRO A 13 20.20 -32.54 -3.51
C PRO A 13 18.97 -33.32 -4.00
N GLY A 14 18.33 -34.13 -3.15
CA GLY A 14 17.08 -34.84 -3.47
C GLY A 14 15.81 -34.01 -3.25
N VAL A 15 15.92 -32.81 -2.67
CA VAL A 15 14.78 -31.94 -2.35
C VAL A 15 14.79 -30.71 -3.25
N ASN A 16 13.66 -30.44 -3.90
CA ASN A 16 13.49 -29.22 -4.68
C ASN A 16 13.44 -28.01 -3.74
N GLN A 17 14.55 -27.29 -3.63
CA GLN A 17 14.69 -26.15 -2.72
C GLN A 17 13.72 -25.02 -3.06
N ASP A 18 13.42 -24.80 -4.34
CA ASP A 18 12.45 -23.78 -4.76
C ASP A 18 11.05 -24.13 -4.25
N GLU A 19 10.70 -25.41 -4.24
CA GLU A 19 9.43 -25.89 -3.70
C GLU A 19 9.34 -25.69 -2.18
N LEU A 20 10.43 -25.96 -1.45
CA LEU A 20 10.49 -25.70 0.00
C LEU A 20 10.36 -24.21 0.31
N ILE A 21 11.04 -23.34 -0.44
CA ILE A 21 10.96 -21.88 -0.26
C ILE A 21 9.53 -21.40 -0.52
N MET A 22 8.90 -21.86 -1.61
CA MET A 22 7.49 -21.54 -1.90
C MET A 22 6.53 -22.04 -0.83
N GLN A 23 6.76 -23.23 -0.27
CA GLN A 23 5.95 -23.76 0.83
C GLN A 23 6.11 -22.93 2.10
N GLN A 24 7.35 -22.57 2.46
CA GLN A 24 7.63 -21.73 3.62
C GLN A 24 6.97 -20.35 3.48
N GLN A 25 7.08 -19.73 2.30
CA GLN A 25 6.46 -18.44 2.02
C GLN A 25 4.94 -18.50 2.17
N ARG A 26 4.28 -19.52 1.58
CA ARG A 26 2.82 -19.71 1.72
C ARG A 26 2.39 -19.92 3.17
N GLN A 27 3.21 -20.61 3.98
CA GLN A 27 2.91 -20.83 5.39
C GLN A 27 2.96 -19.52 6.18
N ILE A 28 3.98 -18.68 5.95
CA ILE A 28 4.09 -17.35 6.56
C ILE A 28 2.91 -16.46 6.13
N GLU A 29 2.61 -16.42 4.84
CA GLU A 29 1.48 -15.65 4.28
C GLU A 29 0.15 -16.09 4.89
N LYS A 30 -0.05 -17.40 5.09
CA LYS A 30 -1.25 -17.94 5.72
C LYS A 30 -1.34 -17.54 7.18
N GLU A 31 -0.27 -17.67 7.96
CA GLU A 31 -0.26 -17.28 9.38
C GLU A 31 -0.58 -15.79 9.57
N ILE A 32 -0.04 -14.94 8.70
CA ILE A 32 -0.35 -13.51 8.65
C ILE A 32 -1.82 -13.29 8.28
N SER A 33 -2.31 -13.96 7.23
CA SER A 33 -3.69 -13.82 6.75
C SER A 33 -4.73 -14.29 7.76
N ASP A 34 -4.43 -15.34 8.53
CA ASP A 34 -5.31 -15.90 9.54
C ASP A 34 -5.37 -15.01 10.80
N SER A 35 -4.38 -14.15 11.01
CA SER A 35 -4.22 -13.34 12.24
C SER A 35 -4.47 -11.85 12.05
N ILE A 36 -4.31 -11.33 10.83
CA ILE A 36 -4.34 -9.90 10.53
C ILE A 36 -5.29 -9.65 9.37
N ASP A 37 -6.29 -8.81 9.58
CA ASP A 37 -7.22 -8.38 8.52
C ASP A 37 -6.49 -7.61 7.42
N LEU A 38 -7.11 -7.52 6.23
CA LEU A 38 -6.55 -6.76 5.10
C LEU A 38 -6.43 -5.28 5.46
N VAL A 39 -7.49 -4.74 6.05
CA VAL A 39 -7.52 -3.42 6.71
C VAL A 39 -8.17 -3.63 8.08
N GLY A 40 -7.44 -3.34 9.15
CA GLY A 40 -7.94 -3.53 10.51
C GLY A 40 -8.93 -2.45 10.96
N ASP A 41 -9.53 -2.67 12.11
CA ASP A 41 -10.37 -1.71 12.80
C ASP A 41 -9.63 -0.41 13.15
N MET A 42 -10.39 0.65 13.36
CA MET A 42 -9.83 1.93 13.78
C MET A 42 -9.41 1.84 15.25
N GLU A 43 -8.16 2.16 15.52
CA GLU A 43 -7.56 2.12 16.85
C GLU A 43 -6.90 3.45 17.22
N PRO A 44 -6.82 3.81 18.51
CA PRO A 44 -6.09 5.00 18.95
C PRO A 44 -4.59 4.85 18.68
N ILE A 45 -3.87 5.95 18.44
CA ILE A 45 -2.40 5.92 18.23
C ILE A 45 -1.65 5.29 19.41
N SER A 46 -2.21 5.37 20.63
CA SER A 46 -1.65 4.75 21.82
C SER A 46 -1.56 3.22 21.74
N SER A 47 -2.24 2.56 20.79
CA SER A 47 -2.07 1.13 20.54
C SER A 47 -0.62 0.77 20.22
N LEU A 48 0.14 1.69 19.61
CA LEU A 48 1.55 1.51 19.28
C LEU A 48 2.47 1.52 20.50
N GLU A 49 2.05 2.09 21.64
CA GLU A 49 2.91 2.20 22.82
C GLU A 49 3.34 0.83 23.35
N GLY A 50 2.45 -0.18 23.26
CA GLY A 50 2.74 -1.55 23.68
C GLY A 50 3.81 -2.23 22.84
N GLU A 51 3.91 -1.92 21.54
CA GLU A 51 4.91 -2.48 20.63
C GLU A 51 6.32 -1.97 20.91
N TYR A 52 6.43 -0.76 21.47
CA TYR A 52 7.71 -0.06 21.69
C TYR A 52 7.99 0.21 23.17
N ALA A 53 7.37 -0.54 24.08
CA ALA A 53 7.48 -0.30 25.53
C ALA A 53 8.92 -0.33 26.07
N SER A 54 9.83 -1.02 25.38
CA SER A 54 11.26 -1.11 25.71
C SER A 54 12.16 -0.18 24.89
N ASP A 55 11.60 0.66 24.01
CA ASP A 55 12.35 1.54 23.11
C ASP A 55 11.96 3.02 23.34
N GLU A 56 12.77 3.73 24.13
CA GLU A 56 12.48 5.12 24.53
C GLU A 56 12.33 6.08 23.34
N ILE A 57 13.09 5.89 22.27
CA ILE A 57 13.03 6.75 21.08
C ILE A 57 11.68 6.57 20.38
N PHE A 58 11.27 5.32 20.15
CA PHE A 58 9.97 5.06 19.53
C PHE A 58 8.81 5.48 20.43
N HIS A 59 8.93 5.33 21.76
CA HIS A 59 7.91 5.84 22.67
C HIS A 59 7.71 7.36 22.53
N GLN A 60 8.81 8.13 22.42
CA GLN A 60 8.72 9.58 22.15
C GLN A 60 8.08 9.89 20.79
N LYS A 61 8.40 9.11 19.74
CA LYS A 61 7.78 9.25 18.42
C LYS A 61 6.28 8.95 18.44
N VAL A 62 5.85 7.94 19.18
CA VAL A 62 4.42 7.61 19.36
C VAL A 62 3.69 8.75 20.09
N GLN A 63 4.32 9.36 21.10
CA GLN A 63 3.75 10.53 21.77
C GLN A 63 3.65 11.75 20.84
N ASP A 64 4.67 12.03 20.02
CA ASP A 64 4.62 13.08 19.01
C ASP A 64 3.50 12.82 17.97
N LEU A 65 3.39 11.58 17.49
CA LEU A 65 2.36 11.17 16.55
C LEU A 65 0.95 11.33 17.15
N SER A 66 0.77 10.97 18.42
CA SER A 66 -0.51 11.07 19.14
C SER A 66 -0.98 12.52 19.33
N ARG A 67 -0.09 13.51 19.26
CA ARG A 67 -0.46 14.93 19.26
C ARG A 67 -0.95 15.42 17.90
N LYS A 68 -0.58 14.72 16.83
CA LYS A 68 -0.81 15.09 15.43
C LYS A 68 -1.98 14.32 14.80
N TYR A 69 -2.27 13.12 15.30
CA TYR A 69 -3.30 12.22 14.80
C TYR A 69 -4.07 11.58 15.95
N LYS A 70 -5.36 11.32 15.74
CA LYS A 70 -6.26 10.77 16.75
C LYS A 70 -6.28 9.24 16.72
N SER A 71 -6.26 8.68 15.53
CA SER A 71 -6.40 7.23 15.32
C SER A 71 -5.63 6.76 14.10
N MET A 72 -5.52 5.45 13.98
CA MET A 72 -4.94 4.75 12.84
C MET A 72 -5.75 3.51 12.49
N ARG A 73 -5.49 2.93 11.32
CA ARG A 73 -5.89 1.57 10.95
C ARG A 73 -4.67 0.83 10.46
N ARG A 74 -4.53 -0.43 10.90
CA ARG A 74 -3.46 -1.30 10.42
C ARG A 74 -3.78 -1.85 9.04
N THR A 75 -2.76 -2.09 8.24
CA THR A 75 -2.92 -2.89 7.02
C THR A 75 -2.16 -4.20 7.14
N ARG A 76 -2.56 -5.23 6.38
CA ARG A 76 -1.83 -6.50 6.39
C ARG A 76 -0.39 -6.29 5.86
N PRO A 77 0.65 -6.82 6.53
CA PRO A 77 2.03 -6.75 6.06
C PRO A 77 2.32 -7.80 4.97
N ASP A 78 1.63 -7.69 3.84
CA ASP A 78 1.71 -8.63 2.71
C ASP A 78 2.48 -8.04 1.50
N GLY A 79 3.21 -6.95 1.68
CA GLY A 79 3.86 -6.23 0.57
C GLY A 79 2.89 -5.40 -0.29
N ASN A 80 1.58 -5.44 -0.05
CA ASN A 80 0.58 -4.59 -0.70
C ASN A 80 0.11 -3.42 0.19
N CYS A 81 0.61 -3.35 1.43
CA CYS A 81 0.21 -2.39 2.47
C CYS A 81 0.10 -0.94 1.98
N PHE A 82 1.02 -0.44 1.16
CA PHE A 82 0.93 0.90 0.58
C PHE A 82 -0.33 1.08 -0.28
N PHE A 83 -0.48 0.27 -1.33
CA PHE A 83 -1.62 0.36 -2.26
C PHE A 83 -2.95 0.12 -1.54
N ARG A 84 -2.98 -0.82 -0.60
CA ARG A 84 -4.17 -1.16 0.19
C ARG A 84 -4.55 -0.03 1.14
N GLY A 85 -3.57 0.50 1.89
CA GLY A 85 -3.77 1.63 2.79
C GLY A 85 -4.17 2.91 2.06
N PHE A 86 -3.48 3.24 0.96
CA PHE A 86 -3.82 4.38 0.12
C PHE A 86 -5.25 4.29 -0.41
N SER A 87 -5.60 3.16 -1.04
CA SER A 87 -6.90 3.01 -1.69
C SER A 87 -8.05 3.03 -0.70
N TYR A 88 -7.93 2.35 0.43
CA TYR A 88 -8.94 2.39 1.48
C TYR A 88 -9.15 3.83 1.99
N ALA A 89 -8.07 4.50 2.42
CA ALA A 89 -8.13 5.84 2.99
C ALA A 89 -8.68 6.86 1.98
N TYR A 90 -8.29 6.74 0.71
CA TYR A 90 -8.76 7.64 -0.33
C TYR A 90 -10.25 7.42 -0.65
N LEU A 91 -10.69 6.17 -0.83
CA LEU A 91 -12.10 5.87 -1.08
C LEU A 91 -12.99 6.29 0.11
N GLU A 92 -12.51 6.15 1.33
CA GLU A 92 -13.18 6.66 2.53
C GLU A 92 -13.30 8.19 2.54
N TYR A 93 -12.27 8.90 2.06
CA TYR A 93 -12.33 10.35 1.84
C TYR A 93 -13.39 10.72 0.78
N LEU A 94 -13.47 9.97 -0.32
CA LEU A 94 -14.44 10.20 -1.40
C LEU A 94 -15.90 10.02 -0.96
N LEU A 95 -16.18 9.16 0.03
CA LEU A 95 -17.53 9.04 0.61
C LEU A 95 -18.05 10.39 1.13
N LYS A 96 -17.15 11.24 1.64
CA LYS A 96 -17.46 12.55 2.23
C LYS A 96 -17.24 13.72 1.27
N ASN A 97 -16.52 13.53 0.17
CA ASN A 97 -16.21 14.55 -0.81
C ASN A 97 -16.75 14.20 -2.21
N LYS A 98 -17.97 14.64 -2.51
CA LYS A 98 -18.66 14.33 -3.77
C LYS A 98 -18.09 15.07 -4.99
N GLU A 99 -17.40 16.19 -4.80
CA GLU A 99 -16.71 16.89 -5.89
C GLU A 99 -15.46 16.11 -6.30
N GLU A 100 -14.64 15.72 -5.34
CA GLU A 100 -13.46 14.90 -5.61
C GLU A 100 -13.83 13.53 -6.18
N TYR A 101 -14.92 12.92 -5.68
CA TYR A 101 -15.44 11.68 -6.23
C TYR A 101 -15.69 11.77 -7.74
N LYS A 102 -16.34 12.85 -8.21
CA LYS A 102 -16.62 13.04 -9.63
C LYS A 102 -15.33 13.14 -10.46
N ARG A 103 -14.36 13.93 -9.99
CA ARG A 103 -13.05 14.07 -10.62
C ARG A 103 -12.35 12.71 -10.73
N PHE A 104 -12.30 11.98 -9.63
CA PHE A 104 -11.66 10.67 -9.58
C PHE A 104 -12.38 9.64 -10.46
N TYR A 105 -13.72 9.60 -10.44
CA TYR A 105 -14.51 8.71 -11.27
C TYR A 105 -14.22 8.91 -12.75
N GLU A 106 -14.13 10.16 -13.22
CA GLU A 106 -13.80 10.45 -14.62
C GLU A 106 -12.38 10.00 -15.00
N LEU A 107 -11.41 10.21 -14.10
CA LEU A 107 -10.02 9.75 -14.30
C LEU A 107 -9.95 8.22 -14.33
N ALA A 108 -10.53 7.56 -13.33
CA ALA A 108 -10.60 6.10 -13.21
C ALA A 108 -11.34 5.43 -14.38
N SER A 109 -12.36 6.09 -14.93
CA SER A 109 -13.08 5.57 -16.09
C SER A 109 -12.22 5.57 -17.36
N LYS A 110 -11.35 6.57 -17.52
CA LYS A 110 -10.48 6.73 -18.70
C LYS A 110 -9.17 5.94 -18.60
N SER A 111 -8.71 5.66 -17.38
CA SER A 111 -7.38 5.06 -17.15
C SER A 111 -7.18 3.71 -17.84
N LYS A 112 -8.24 2.93 -18.07
CA LYS A 112 -8.13 1.68 -18.85
C LYS A 112 -7.67 1.94 -20.28
N ASP A 113 -8.34 2.86 -20.97
CA ASP A 113 -8.04 3.16 -22.37
C ASP A 113 -6.64 3.78 -22.51
N ASP A 114 -6.22 4.58 -21.52
CA ASP A 114 -4.87 5.10 -21.44
C ASP A 114 -3.83 3.98 -21.30
N LEU A 115 -4.03 3.03 -20.39
CA LEU A 115 -3.14 1.87 -20.21
C LEU A 115 -3.08 1.00 -21.47
N VAL A 116 -4.22 0.74 -22.11
CA VAL A 116 -4.25 -0.04 -23.36
C VAL A 116 -3.50 0.69 -24.49
N THR A 117 -3.65 2.01 -24.58
CA THR A 117 -2.92 2.83 -25.57
C THR A 117 -1.41 2.79 -25.34
N MET A 118 -0.98 2.65 -24.08
CA MET A 118 0.42 2.47 -23.70
C MET A 118 0.97 1.06 -23.98
N GLY A 119 0.13 0.14 -24.47
CA GLY A 119 0.54 -1.22 -24.85
C GLY A 119 0.31 -2.29 -23.78
N PHE A 120 -0.36 -1.95 -22.67
CA PHE A 120 -0.78 -2.98 -21.71
C PHE A 120 -1.80 -3.92 -22.36
N PRO A 121 -1.72 -5.25 -22.13
CA PRO A 121 -2.64 -6.18 -22.77
C PRO A 121 -4.08 -5.93 -22.31
N LYS A 122 -4.96 -5.56 -23.25
CA LYS A 122 -6.34 -5.19 -22.95
C LYS A 122 -7.06 -6.24 -22.08
N PHE A 123 -6.95 -7.51 -22.44
CA PHE A 123 -7.61 -8.60 -21.72
C PHE A 123 -7.12 -8.73 -20.27
N THR A 124 -5.88 -8.31 -19.97
CA THR A 124 -5.33 -8.32 -18.61
C THR A 124 -5.86 -7.14 -17.81
N VAL A 125 -5.96 -5.96 -18.41
CA VAL A 125 -6.37 -4.73 -17.72
C VAL A 125 -7.89 -4.67 -17.48
N GLU A 126 -8.68 -5.24 -18.39
CA GLU A 126 -10.14 -5.11 -18.40
C GLU A 126 -10.80 -5.70 -17.14
N ASP A 127 -10.46 -6.93 -16.75
CA ASP A 127 -11.04 -7.58 -15.57
C ASP A 127 -10.72 -6.81 -14.27
N PHE A 128 -9.47 -6.34 -14.12
CA PHE A 128 -9.08 -5.55 -12.95
C PHE A 128 -9.74 -4.17 -12.94
N HIS A 129 -9.88 -3.53 -14.11
CA HIS A 129 -10.58 -2.25 -14.24
C HIS A 129 -12.05 -2.38 -13.86
N ASP A 130 -12.72 -3.44 -14.33
CA ASP A 130 -14.14 -3.63 -14.10
C ASP A 130 -14.44 -3.81 -12.60
N THR A 131 -13.67 -4.65 -11.89
CA THR A 131 -13.80 -4.79 -10.42
C THR A 131 -13.42 -3.51 -9.68
N PHE A 132 -12.35 -2.82 -10.10
CA PHE A 132 -11.98 -1.54 -9.52
C PHE A 132 -13.11 -0.51 -9.65
N MET A 133 -13.69 -0.38 -10.85
CA MET A 133 -14.81 0.52 -11.09
C MET A 133 -16.10 0.11 -10.38
N GLU A 134 -16.31 -1.18 -10.11
CA GLU A 134 -17.41 -1.62 -9.25
C GLU A 134 -17.28 -1.02 -7.85
N VAL A 135 -16.10 -1.11 -7.25
CA VAL A 135 -15.82 -0.53 -5.92
C VAL A 135 -15.97 0.98 -5.95
N VAL A 136 -15.41 1.66 -6.97
CA VAL A 136 -15.53 3.12 -7.12
C VAL A 136 -17.00 3.54 -7.25
N LYS A 137 -17.81 2.83 -8.04
CA LYS A 137 -19.24 3.14 -8.21
C LYS A 137 -20.01 3.05 -6.89
N LYS A 138 -19.74 2.04 -6.05
CA LYS A 138 -20.36 1.90 -4.72
C LYS A 138 -20.08 3.12 -3.82
N VAL A 139 -18.85 3.64 -3.84
CA VAL A 139 -18.49 4.88 -3.10
C VAL A 139 -19.26 6.11 -3.59
N GLY A 140 -19.67 6.12 -4.86
CA GLY A 140 -20.49 7.16 -5.45
C GLY A 140 -21.93 7.20 -4.97
N GLU A 141 -22.45 6.08 -4.44
CA GLU A 141 -23.83 5.94 -4.00
C GLU A 141 -24.15 6.90 -2.83
N SER A 142 -25.45 7.10 -2.58
CA SER A 142 -25.88 7.88 -1.41
C SER A 142 -25.42 7.23 -0.12
N SER A 143 -25.17 8.03 0.91
CA SER A 143 -24.75 7.53 2.23
C SER A 143 -25.73 6.54 2.86
N ASP A 144 -27.00 6.56 2.44
CA ASP A 144 -28.03 5.63 2.89
C ASP A 144 -27.89 4.22 2.25
N ASN A 145 -27.10 4.10 1.18
CA ASN A 145 -26.89 2.86 0.42
C ASN A 145 -25.47 2.32 0.56
N PHE A 146 -24.48 3.20 0.79
CA PHE A 146 -23.09 2.81 0.97
C PHE A 146 -22.35 3.75 1.92
N SER A 147 -21.83 3.19 2.99
CA SER A 147 -21.26 3.87 4.14
C SER A 147 -19.85 3.36 4.45
N GLN A 148 -19.18 3.99 5.41
CA GLN A 148 -17.83 3.61 5.82
C GLN A 148 -17.74 2.14 6.32
N PRO A 149 -18.69 1.61 7.13
CA PRO A 149 -18.72 0.18 7.46
C PRO A 149 -18.83 -0.74 6.24
N GLU A 150 -19.69 -0.41 5.27
CA GLU A 150 -19.86 -1.24 4.07
C GLU A 150 -18.62 -1.21 3.17
N LEU A 151 -17.94 -0.06 3.09
CA LEU A 151 -16.61 0.02 2.46
C LEU A 151 -15.60 -0.86 3.18
N HIS A 152 -15.62 -0.87 4.52
CA HIS A 152 -14.73 -1.70 5.33
C HIS A 152 -14.94 -3.19 5.10
N ASP A 153 -16.19 -3.65 5.11
CA ASP A 153 -16.53 -5.05 4.82
C ASP A 153 -16.13 -5.45 3.40
N LEU A 154 -16.36 -4.57 2.41
CA LEU A 154 -15.99 -4.82 1.03
C LEU A 154 -14.47 -4.92 0.85
N PHE A 155 -13.70 -4.03 1.49
CA PHE A 155 -12.24 -4.03 1.38
C PHE A 155 -11.57 -5.17 2.14
N ASN A 156 -12.26 -5.79 3.10
CA ASN A 156 -11.82 -7.01 3.77
C ASN A 156 -12.23 -8.30 3.02
N GLN A 157 -12.91 -8.19 1.86
CA GLN A 157 -13.03 -9.31 0.93
C GLN A 157 -11.79 -9.38 0.03
N GLN A 158 -11.03 -10.48 0.15
CA GLN A 158 -9.74 -10.67 -0.52
C GLN A 158 -9.77 -10.35 -2.02
N SER A 159 -10.79 -10.81 -2.74
CA SER A 159 -10.92 -10.59 -4.18
C SER A 159 -11.04 -9.11 -4.55
N TYR A 160 -11.93 -8.36 -3.88
CA TYR A 160 -12.10 -6.93 -4.16
C TYR A 160 -10.86 -6.14 -3.79
N SER A 161 -10.32 -6.40 -2.60
CA SER A 161 -9.13 -5.72 -2.10
C SER A 161 -7.93 -5.92 -3.03
N ASP A 162 -7.67 -7.16 -3.44
CA ASP A 162 -6.54 -7.47 -4.30
C ASP A 162 -6.73 -6.96 -5.73
N TYR A 163 -7.95 -7.01 -6.29
CA TYR A 163 -8.19 -6.45 -7.62
C TYR A 163 -8.00 -4.94 -7.66
N VAL A 164 -8.41 -4.23 -6.60
CA VAL A 164 -8.12 -2.79 -6.45
C VAL A 164 -6.61 -2.55 -6.38
N VAL A 165 -5.88 -3.33 -5.58
CA VAL A 165 -4.41 -3.23 -5.50
C VAL A 165 -3.75 -3.47 -6.86
N VAL A 166 -4.10 -4.55 -7.56
CA VAL A 166 -3.55 -4.86 -8.89
C VAL A 166 -3.79 -3.70 -9.84
N TYR A 167 -5.00 -3.16 -9.89
CA TYR A 167 -5.30 -2.06 -10.81
C TYR A 167 -4.49 -0.80 -10.50
N LEU A 168 -4.28 -0.49 -9.21
CA LEU A 168 -3.44 0.65 -8.81
C LEU A 168 -1.96 0.42 -9.10
N ARG A 169 -1.46 -0.82 -9.02
CA ARG A 169 -0.11 -1.18 -9.49
C ARG A 169 0.04 -0.93 -10.99
N LEU A 170 -0.98 -1.26 -11.78
CA LEU A 170 -0.98 -0.99 -13.23
C LEU A 170 -1.01 0.51 -13.55
N ILE A 171 -1.84 1.30 -12.84
CA ILE A 171 -1.85 2.76 -12.96
C ILE A 171 -0.46 3.34 -12.63
N THR A 172 0.16 2.84 -11.56
CA THR A 172 1.51 3.27 -11.14
C THR A 172 2.56 2.92 -12.20
N SER A 173 2.55 1.70 -12.73
CA SER A 173 3.42 1.28 -13.84
C SER A 173 3.22 2.16 -15.07
N GLY A 174 1.98 2.45 -15.43
CA GLY A 174 1.65 3.37 -16.53
C GLY A 174 2.24 4.75 -16.33
N GLN A 175 2.13 5.33 -15.13
CA GLN A 175 2.71 6.64 -14.84
C GLN A 175 4.24 6.64 -14.89
N LEU A 176 4.87 5.59 -14.34
CA LEU A 176 6.33 5.43 -14.41
C LEU A 176 6.82 5.36 -15.86
N GLN A 177 6.15 4.58 -16.70
CA GLN A 177 6.52 4.43 -18.12
C GLN A 177 6.28 5.72 -18.92
N ARG A 178 5.19 6.45 -18.61
CA ARG A 178 4.84 7.71 -19.27
C ARG A 178 5.92 8.76 -19.10
N ASP A 179 6.41 8.93 -17.87
CA ASP A 179 7.45 9.92 -17.54
C ASP A 179 8.80 9.22 -17.28
N SER A 180 9.13 8.23 -18.11
CA SER A 180 10.31 7.38 -17.94
C SER A 180 11.63 8.15 -17.85
N GLU A 181 11.77 9.25 -18.59
CA GLU A 181 12.97 10.10 -18.55
C GLU A 181 13.22 10.71 -17.18
N PHE A 182 12.15 11.00 -16.42
CA PHE A 182 12.24 11.49 -15.05
C PHE A 182 12.54 10.33 -14.10
N TYR A 183 11.75 9.26 -14.17
CA TYR A 183 11.82 8.16 -13.19
C TYR A 183 13.09 7.29 -13.31
N GLN A 184 13.71 7.20 -14.48
CA GLN A 184 14.96 6.42 -14.67
C GLN A 184 16.09 6.84 -13.72
N ASN A 185 16.09 8.09 -13.26
CA ASN A 185 17.14 8.62 -12.38
C ASN A 185 17.01 8.13 -10.92
N PHE A 186 15.86 7.53 -10.57
CA PHE A 186 15.56 7.03 -9.23
C PHE A 186 15.56 5.51 -9.14
N ILE A 187 15.84 4.81 -10.25
CA ILE A 187 15.86 3.35 -10.31
C ILE A 187 17.28 2.86 -10.11
N ASP A 188 17.49 2.06 -9.06
CA ASP A 188 18.78 1.46 -8.79
C ASP A 188 19.18 0.40 -9.81
N GLY A 189 20.46 0.42 -10.17
CA GLY A 189 21.10 -0.56 -11.06
C GLY A 189 21.08 -0.13 -12.53
N LYS A 190 21.24 -1.10 -13.44
CA LYS A 190 21.23 -0.87 -14.90
C LYS A 190 19.88 -1.26 -15.54
N ARG A 191 18.80 -1.23 -14.77
CA ARG A 191 17.45 -1.58 -15.23
C ARG A 191 16.81 -0.40 -15.95
N THR A 192 16.10 -0.68 -17.02
CA THR A 192 15.17 0.27 -17.64
C THR A 192 13.94 0.46 -16.75
N VAL A 193 13.19 1.55 -16.97
CA VAL A 193 11.91 1.80 -16.26
C VAL A 193 10.92 0.67 -16.51
N LEU A 194 10.86 0.14 -17.73
CA LEU A 194 9.98 -0.97 -18.07
C LEU A 194 10.35 -2.25 -17.30
N GLU A 195 11.65 -2.60 -17.22
CA GLU A 195 12.11 -3.74 -16.45
C GLU A 195 11.81 -3.58 -14.95
N PHE A 196 12.00 -2.37 -14.40
CA PHE A 196 11.62 -2.06 -13.02
C PHE A 196 10.12 -2.24 -12.79
N CYS A 197 9.27 -1.75 -13.69
CA CYS A 197 7.83 -1.92 -13.61
C CYS A 197 7.42 -3.40 -13.55
N HIS A 198 7.93 -4.21 -14.47
CA HIS A 198 7.62 -5.65 -14.52
C HIS A 198 8.15 -6.44 -13.31
N GLN A 199 9.22 -5.98 -12.66
CA GLN A 199 9.86 -6.70 -11.56
C GLN A 199 9.41 -6.25 -10.16
N GLU A 200 9.16 -4.95 -9.97
CA GLU A 200 8.98 -4.33 -8.64
C GLU A 200 7.67 -3.54 -8.48
N VAL A 201 6.88 -3.36 -9.53
CA VAL A 201 5.63 -2.56 -9.47
C VAL A 201 4.41 -3.41 -9.76
N GLU A 202 4.37 -4.03 -10.94
CA GLU A 202 3.22 -4.80 -11.44
C GLU A 202 2.95 -6.09 -10.63
N PRO A 203 3.97 -6.85 -10.20
CA PRO A 203 3.71 -8.05 -9.40
C PRO A 203 3.11 -7.73 -8.03
N MET A 204 2.16 -8.56 -7.59
CA MET A 204 1.61 -8.52 -6.24
C MET A 204 2.67 -8.85 -5.19
N TYR A 205 2.45 -8.40 -3.96
CA TYR A 205 3.29 -8.68 -2.79
C TYR A 205 4.71 -8.07 -2.86
N LYS A 206 4.98 -7.23 -3.87
CA LYS A 206 6.20 -6.43 -3.97
C LYS A 206 6.08 -5.15 -3.16
N GLU A 207 7.08 -4.91 -2.31
CA GLU A 207 7.17 -3.72 -1.49
C GLU A 207 7.10 -2.44 -2.32
N SER A 208 6.55 -1.39 -1.70
CA SER A 208 6.45 -0.06 -2.30
C SER A 208 7.35 0.91 -1.56
N ASP A 209 7.97 1.81 -2.30
CA ASP A 209 8.84 2.86 -1.78
C ASP A 209 8.43 4.23 -2.36
N HIS A 210 9.21 5.29 -2.11
CA HIS A 210 8.99 6.65 -2.59
C HIS A 210 8.60 6.75 -4.05
N ILE A 211 9.28 5.99 -4.93
CA ILE A 211 9.01 6.02 -6.38
C ILE A 211 7.56 5.60 -6.70
N HIS A 212 7.02 4.59 -6.01
CA HIS A 212 5.64 4.14 -6.14
C HIS A 212 4.66 5.20 -5.62
N ILE A 213 4.97 5.82 -4.47
CA ILE A 213 4.13 6.86 -3.87
C ILE A 213 4.01 8.07 -4.79
N ILE A 214 5.13 8.56 -5.31
CA ILE A 214 5.18 9.70 -6.23
C ILE A 214 4.39 9.37 -7.50
N ALA A 215 4.68 8.22 -8.13
CA ALA A 215 4.00 7.84 -9.36
C ALA A 215 2.49 7.69 -9.16
N LEU A 216 2.03 7.03 -8.11
CA LEU A 216 0.58 6.88 -7.86
C LEU A 216 -0.08 8.23 -7.55
N SER A 217 0.55 9.05 -6.71
CA SER A 217 0.07 10.40 -6.38
C SER A 217 -0.07 11.26 -7.63
N THR A 218 0.93 11.28 -8.51
CA THR A 218 0.92 12.01 -9.77
C THR A 218 -0.15 11.46 -10.72
N ALA A 219 -0.23 10.13 -10.87
CA ALA A 219 -1.18 9.49 -11.78
C ALA A 219 -2.64 9.82 -11.44
N LEU A 220 -2.96 9.85 -10.14
CA LEU A 220 -4.32 10.09 -9.66
C LEU A 220 -4.60 11.56 -9.33
N ASN A 221 -3.56 12.40 -9.32
CA ASN A 221 -3.57 13.77 -8.83
C ASN A 221 -4.16 13.85 -7.41
N VAL A 222 -3.58 13.08 -6.48
CA VAL A 222 -4.02 12.98 -5.08
C VAL A 222 -2.85 13.29 -4.15
N GLY A 223 -3.05 14.24 -3.24
CA GLY A 223 -2.07 14.56 -2.20
C GLY A 223 -1.97 13.46 -1.15
N ILE A 224 -0.76 12.95 -0.91
CA ILE A 224 -0.46 11.92 0.10
C ILE A 224 0.53 12.50 1.10
N ARG A 225 0.24 12.40 2.39
CA ARG A 225 1.22 12.65 3.47
C ARG A 225 1.68 11.34 4.05
N VAL A 226 2.99 11.12 4.08
CA VAL A 226 3.59 9.98 4.77
C VAL A 226 4.37 10.48 5.98
N ARG A 227 4.10 9.89 7.14
CA ARG A 227 4.79 10.14 8.41
C ARG A 227 5.82 9.05 8.66
N TYR A 228 7.10 9.40 8.71
CA TYR A 228 8.19 8.43 8.85
C TYR A 228 8.54 8.24 10.32
N MET A 229 8.26 7.03 10.82
CA MET A 229 8.63 6.60 12.15
C MET A 229 9.76 5.58 12.05
N ASP A 230 10.98 6.10 11.92
CA ASP A 230 12.22 5.34 11.80
C ASP A 230 13.09 5.42 13.07
N ARG A 231 14.31 4.84 13.02
CA ARG A 231 15.31 4.93 14.09
C ARG A 231 16.17 6.19 14.06
N GLY A 232 15.78 7.23 13.31
CA GLY A 232 16.48 8.50 13.34
C GLY A 232 16.55 9.08 14.76
N GLU A 233 17.63 9.80 15.07
CA GLU A 233 17.87 10.39 16.40
C GLU A 233 16.82 11.46 16.80
N SER A 234 16.04 11.95 15.85
CA SER A 234 14.93 12.87 16.11
C SER A 234 13.77 12.15 16.80
N SER A 235 13.24 12.74 17.86
CA SER A 235 11.99 12.31 18.51
C SER A 235 10.74 12.66 17.68
N GLU A 236 10.88 13.42 16.59
CA GLU A 236 9.78 13.82 15.74
C GLU A 236 9.48 12.81 14.63
N VAL A 237 8.19 12.56 14.38
CA VAL A 237 7.72 11.82 13.19
C VAL A 237 7.58 12.77 12.01
N ILE A 238 8.57 12.71 11.11
CA ILE A 238 8.72 13.64 9.97
C ILE A 238 7.61 13.40 8.94
N ALA A 239 7.01 14.48 8.44
CA ALA A 239 6.05 14.41 7.33
C ALA A 239 6.75 14.66 5.99
N HIS A 240 6.39 13.84 5.01
CA HIS A 240 6.69 14.05 3.60
C HIS A 240 5.38 14.11 2.83
N ASP A 241 5.22 15.18 2.03
CA ASP A 241 4.03 15.41 1.22
C ASP A 241 4.34 15.10 -0.24
N PHE A 242 3.43 14.37 -0.88
CA PHE A 242 3.54 13.94 -2.27
C PHE A 242 2.29 14.41 -3.04
N PRO A 243 2.43 15.33 -4.01
CA PRO A 243 3.60 16.18 -4.25
C PRO A 243 3.83 17.19 -3.11
N GLU A 244 5.05 17.74 -3.02
CA GLU A 244 5.41 18.70 -1.97
C GLU A 244 4.47 19.92 -1.96
N GLY A 245 4.05 20.34 -0.76
CA GLY A 245 3.18 21.50 -0.57
C GLY A 245 1.70 21.28 -0.97
N SER A 246 1.32 20.07 -1.38
CA SER A 246 -0.08 19.73 -1.66
C SER A 246 -0.90 19.54 -0.38
N THR A 247 -2.20 19.81 -0.47
CA THR A 247 -3.16 19.39 0.56
C THR A 247 -3.34 17.89 0.48
N SER A 248 -3.04 17.18 1.55
CA SER A 248 -3.12 15.72 1.59
C SER A 248 -4.55 15.24 1.85
N ALA A 249 -5.07 14.40 0.96
CA ALA A 249 -6.32 13.68 1.17
C ALA A 249 -6.10 12.36 1.93
N VAL A 250 -4.89 11.80 1.81
CA VAL A 250 -4.49 10.54 2.44
C VAL A 250 -3.32 10.79 3.37
N HIS A 251 -3.38 10.21 4.58
CA HIS A 251 -2.29 10.24 5.54
C HIS A 251 -1.89 8.81 5.89
N LEU A 252 -0.61 8.49 5.73
CA LEU A 252 -0.04 7.17 6.02
C LEU A 252 1.07 7.27 7.06
N LEU A 253 1.22 6.24 7.87
CA LEU A 253 2.38 6.01 8.73
C LEU A 253 3.31 5.04 8.01
N TYR A 254 4.56 5.43 7.80
CA TYR A 254 5.62 4.51 7.41
C TYR A 254 6.40 4.06 8.63
N ARG A 255 6.47 2.75 8.80
CA ARG A 255 7.40 2.04 9.69
C ARG A 255 8.32 1.23 8.78
N PRO A 256 9.57 0.91 9.15
CA PRO A 256 10.48 0.19 8.25
C PRO A 256 9.83 -1.04 7.60
N GLY A 257 9.61 -0.97 6.28
CA GLY A 257 8.97 -2.01 5.46
C GLY A 257 7.43 -2.08 5.50
N HIS A 258 6.73 -1.14 6.14
CA HIS A 258 5.27 -1.24 6.31
C HIS A 258 4.54 0.11 6.33
N TYR A 259 3.31 0.11 5.82
CA TYR A 259 2.42 1.26 5.79
C TYR A 259 1.12 1.01 6.54
N ASP A 260 0.73 1.95 7.39
CA ASP A 260 -0.58 2.00 8.06
C ASP A 260 -1.30 3.32 7.72
N ILE A 261 -2.61 3.37 7.98
CA ILE A 261 -3.43 4.56 7.70
C ILE A 261 -3.48 5.45 8.95
N LEU A 262 -3.36 6.76 8.79
CA LEU A 262 -3.46 7.75 9.87
C LEU A 262 -4.68 8.67 9.70
N TYR A 263 -5.28 9.05 10.83
CA TYR A 263 -6.47 9.92 10.89
C TYR A 263 -6.23 11.17 11.75
N PRO A 264 -6.22 12.38 11.16
CA PRO A 264 -6.05 13.65 11.88
C PRO A 264 -7.16 13.99 12.90
#